data_AF-A0A5Q5CEA8-F1
#
_entry.id   AF-A0A5Q5CEA8-F1
#
_cell.length_a   1.000
_cell.length_b   1.000
_cell.length_c   1.000
_cell.angle_alpha   90.00
_cell.angle_beta   90.00
_cell.angle_gamma   90.00
#
_symmetry.space_group_name_H-M   'P 1'
#
loop_
_entity.id
_entity.type
_entity.pdbx_description
1 polymer ?
#
loop_
_entity_poly.entity_id
_entity_poly.type
_entity_poly.pdbx_seq_one_letter_code
_entity_poly.pdbx_strand_id
1 'polypeptide(L)'
;MPLTRAGRPRLNTARRPGMTARDEILDAAGELFTTLGYASTSTRHIAELVGIRQASLYHYFRTKDDILCALLSQTVSPTLGFIPSLLGAQPALTAAEHLHALATFDGDQLLSGPWNLGALYLLPELRDARLEPFWSDRERLRLHYLALSRAVVEQTGVHEAAADLPFRLVESLVNMWSTPPGPQRDELPVHVADACLRVLGIPDGAIAALRVRSSDAVASYTRSLS
;
A
#
# COMPACT_ATOMS: atom_id res chain seq x y z
N MET A 1 -1.55 -47.43 -16.52
CA MET A 1 -1.27 -46.95 -15.15
C MET A 1 -0.65 -45.55 -15.22
N PRO A 2 -1.36 -44.49 -14.83
CA PRO A 2 -0.76 -43.17 -14.64
C PRO A 2 -0.40 -42.97 -13.16
N LEU A 3 0.86 -42.65 -12.88
CA LEU A 3 1.33 -42.29 -11.55
C LEU A 3 0.89 -40.86 -11.23
N THR A 4 -0.19 -40.73 -10.48
CA THR A 4 -0.56 -39.49 -9.78
C THR A 4 0.53 -39.15 -8.77
N ARG A 5 1.28 -38.07 -9.02
CA ARG A 5 2.26 -37.54 -8.08
C ARG A 5 1.49 -36.80 -6.96
N ALA A 6 1.03 -37.55 -5.98
CA ALA A 6 0.39 -37.01 -4.78
C ALA A 6 1.37 -36.07 -4.05
N GLY A 7 1.01 -34.79 -3.95
CA GLY A 7 1.73 -33.82 -3.13
C GLY A 7 1.75 -34.26 -1.66
N ARG A 8 2.90 -34.13 -1.00
CA ARG A 8 3.07 -34.61 0.39
C ARG A 8 2.22 -33.75 1.37
N PRO A 9 1.60 -34.38 2.38
CA PRO A 9 0.68 -33.71 3.31
C PRO A 9 1.34 -32.60 4.15
N ARG A 10 0.58 -31.52 4.40
CA ARG A 10 0.94 -30.37 5.27
C ARG A 10 1.16 -30.83 6.72
N LEU A 11 2.10 -30.21 7.43
CA LEU A 11 2.42 -30.54 8.84
C LEU A 11 1.46 -29.91 9.86
N ASN A 12 0.72 -28.85 9.48
CA ASN A 12 -0.30 -28.23 10.33
C ASN A 12 -1.43 -27.62 9.48
N THR A 13 -2.65 -27.60 10.03
CA THR A 13 -3.91 -27.32 9.31
C THR A 13 -4.46 -25.91 9.50
N ALA A 14 -3.80 -25.05 10.29
CA ALA A 14 -4.19 -23.66 10.46
C ALA A 14 -3.96 -22.91 9.14
N ARG A 15 -5.04 -22.74 8.35
CA ARG A 15 -5.01 -22.07 7.06
C ARG A 15 -4.94 -20.57 7.31
N ARG A 16 -3.75 -19.99 7.20
CA ARG A 16 -3.57 -18.53 7.23
C ARG A 16 -4.36 -17.89 6.08
N PRO A 17 -4.77 -16.62 6.21
CA PRO A 17 -5.36 -15.87 5.09
C PRO A 17 -4.46 -15.96 3.85
N GLY A 18 -5.05 -16.25 2.69
CA GLY A 18 -4.32 -16.44 1.44
C GLY A 18 -4.87 -17.58 0.58
N MET A 19 -4.78 -17.42 -0.74
CA MET A 19 -5.23 -18.45 -1.70
C MET A 19 -4.11 -19.44 -2.04
N THR A 20 -2.85 -19.00 -1.87
CA THR A 20 -1.65 -19.76 -2.23
C THR A 20 -0.68 -19.87 -1.05
N ALA A 21 0.23 -20.84 -1.11
CA ALA A 21 1.33 -20.95 -0.14
C ALA A 21 2.23 -19.71 -0.13
N ARG A 22 2.33 -18.98 -1.26
CA ARG A 22 3.06 -17.71 -1.32
C ARG A 22 2.38 -16.65 -0.44
N ASP A 23 1.06 -16.58 -0.48
CA ASP A 23 0.28 -15.62 0.31
C ASP A 23 0.34 -15.97 1.80
N GLU A 24 0.23 -17.26 2.15
CA GLU A 24 0.39 -17.74 3.53
C GLU A 24 1.79 -17.36 4.10
N ILE A 25 2.85 -17.45 3.29
CA ILE A 25 4.22 -17.02 3.67
C ILE A 25 4.29 -15.50 3.88
N LEU A 26 3.71 -14.71 2.99
CA LEU A 26 3.72 -13.25 3.08
C LEU A 26 2.94 -12.79 4.31
N ASP A 27 1.76 -13.35 4.56
CA ASP A 27 0.97 -13.04 5.76
C ASP A 27 1.74 -13.35 7.05
N ALA A 28 2.35 -14.53 7.16
CA ALA A 28 3.18 -14.90 8.31
C ALA A 28 4.40 -13.98 8.49
N ALA A 29 5.04 -13.60 7.39
CA ALA A 29 6.17 -12.69 7.42
C ALA A 29 5.74 -11.26 7.80
N GLY A 30 4.60 -10.78 7.30
CA GLY A 30 4.01 -9.49 7.67
C GLY A 30 3.71 -9.40 9.16
N GLU A 31 3.11 -10.46 9.73
CA GLU A 31 2.92 -10.60 11.17
C GLU A 31 4.24 -10.48 11.91
N LEU A 32 5.21 -11.35 11.61
CA LEU A 32 6.45 -11.43 12.37
C LEU A 32 7.31 -10.17 12.22
N PHE A 33 7.41 -9.60 11.01
CA PHE A 33 8.20 -8.38 10.79
C PHE A 33 7.61 -7.17 11.51
N THR A 34 6.29 -7.05 11.61
CA THR A 34 5.65 -5.91 12.27
C THR A 34 5.50 -6.08 13.79
N THR A 35 5.49 -7.31 14.30
CA THR A 35 5.30 -7.58 15.75
C THR A 35 6.59 -7.94 16.50
N LEU A 36 7.49 -8.71 15.88
CA LEU A 36 8.75 -9.16 16.48
C LEU A 36 9.96 -8.35 15.95
N GLY A 37 9.80 -7.71 14.80
CA GLY A 37 10.84 -6.95 14.12
C GLY A 37 11.56 -7.77 13.04
N TYR A 38 12.03 -7.06 12.01
CA TYR A 38 12.67 -7.66 10.84
C TYR A 38 13.96 -8.41 11.20
N ALA A 39 14.85 -7.80 11.98
CA ALA A 39 16.14 -8.39 12.36
C ALA A 39 15.96 -9.68 13.20
N SER A 40 15.01 -9.67 14.13
CA SER A 40 14.70 -10.79 15.04
C SER A 40 13.98 -11.96 14.36
N THR A 41 13.52 -11.79 13.12
CA THR A 41 12.76 -12.80 12.39
C THR A 41 13.66 -13.58 11.41
N SER A 42 13.62 -14.91 11.50
CA SER A 42 14.33 -15.81 10.57
C SER A 42 13.36 -16.47 9.57
N THR A 43 13.86 -16.87 8.39
CA THR A 43 13.05 -17.62 7.42
C THR A 43 12.60 -18.98 7.94
N ARG A 44 13.34 -19.56 8.90
CA ARG A 44 12.92 -20.76 9.62
C ARG A 44 11.69 -20.50 10.48
N HIS A 45 11.68 -19.40 11.24
CA HIS A 45 10.54 -19.02 12.07
C HIS A 45 9.29 -18.78 11.22
N ILE A 46 9.43 -18.11 10.07
CA ILE A 46 8.33 -17.93 9.10
C ILE A 46 7.81 -19.29 8.62
N ALA A 47 8.69 -20.21 8.20
CA ALA A 47 8.29 -21.53 7.72
C ALA A 47 7.58 -22.36 8.80
N GLU A 48 8.06 -22.31 10.04
CA GLU A 48 7.44 -22.96 11.20
C GLU A 48 6.03 -22.41 11.45
N LEU A 49 5.85 -21.09 11.42
CA LEU A 49 4.55 -20.43 11.60
C LEU A 49 3.54 -20.78 10.50
N VAL A 50 4.00 -20.95 9.26
CA VAL A 50 3.16 -21.38 8.13
C VAL A 50 2.88 -22.89 8.16
N GLY A 51 3.69 -23.69 8.88
CA GLY A 51 3.57 -25.15 8.92
C GLY A 51 4.17 -25.85 7.69
N ILE A 52 5.19 -25.26 7.07
CA ILE A 52 5.93 -25.82 5.93
C ILE A 52 7.40 -26.06 6.29
N ARG A 53 8.08 -26.86 5.47
CA ARG A 53 9.53 -27.03 5.60
C ARG A 53 10.23 -25.76 5.13
N GLN A 54 11.31 -25.35 5.81
CA GLN A 54 12.11 -24.20 5.39
C GLN A 54 12.62 -24.31 3.94
N ALA A 55 13.01 -25.51 3.50
CA ALA A 55 13.38 -25.76 2.10
C ALA A 55 12.23 -25.44 1.11
N SER A 56 10.98 -25.64 1.52
CA SER A 56 9.82 -25.31 0.68
C SER A 56 9.60 -23.81 0.56
N LEU A 57 9.89 -23.03 1.61
CA LEU A 57 9.84 -21.56 1.56
C LEU A 57 10.83 -21.02 0.52
N TYR A 58 12.02 -21.60 0.42
CA TYR A 58 13.04 -21.20 -0.56
C TYR A 58 12.66 -21.43 -2.03
N HIS A 59 11.61 -22.21 -2.30
CA HIS A 59 11.04 -22.29 -3.65
C HIS A 59 10.23 -21.03 -4.04
N TYR A 60 9.74 -20.27 -3.06
CA TYR A 60 8.96 -19.05 -3.28
C TYR A 60 9.81 -17.79 -3.15
N PHE A 61 10.71 -17.75 -2.16
CA PHE A 61 11.56 -16.59 -1.87
C PHE A 61 12.98 -17.04 -1.57
N ARG A 62 13.96 -16.53 -2.29
CA ARG A 62 15.36 -16.98 -2.15
C ARG A 62 15.99 -16.42 -0.89
N THR A 63 15.60 -15.21 -0.50
CA THR A 63 16.14 -14.49 0.65
C THR A 63 15.03 -13.91 1.54
N LYS A 64 15.40 -13.48 2.76
CA LYS A 64 14.49 -12.73 3.65
C LYS A 64 14.15 -11.35 3.06
N ASP A 65 15.11 -10.73 2.39
CA ASP A 65 14.93 -9.45 1.69
C ASP A 65 13.92 -9.59 0.54
N ASP A 66 13.87 -10.72 -0.17
CA ASP A 66 12.88 -10.95 -1.23
C ASP A 66 11.45 -10.97 -0.66
N ILE A 67 11.28 -11.55 0.54
CA ILE A 67 9.98 -11.56 1.25
C ILE A 67 9.61 -10.14 1.65
N LEU A 68 10.56 -9.40 2.24
CA LEU A 68 10.36 -8.01 2.63
C LEU A 68 10.00 -7.15 1.43
N CYS A 69 10.73 -7.25 0.32
CA CYS A 69 10.46 -6.53 -0.90
C CYS A 69 9.04 -6.84 -1.42
N ALA A 70 8.66 -8.12 -1.45
CA ALA A 70 7.32 -8.51 -1.90
C ALA A 70 6.19 -8.04 -0.98
N LEU A 71 6.44 -7.88 0.33
CA LEU A 71 5.51 -7.27 1.27
C LEU A 71 5.39 -5.77 1.02
N LEU A 72 6.52 -5.07 0.95
CA LEU A 72 6.54 -3.63 0.71
C LEU A 72 5.89 -3.27 -0.63
N SER A 73 6.10 -4.06 -1.69
CA SER A 73 5.41 -3.83 -2.97
C SER A 73 3.87 -3.84 -2.86
N GLN A 74 3.28 -4.59 -1.92
CA GLN A 74 1.82 -4.61 -1.73
C GLN A 74 1.25 -3.25 -1.31
N THR A 75 2.07 -2.38 -0.73
CA THR A 75 1.66 -1.05 -0.28
C THR A 75 1.61 -0.01 -1.40
N VAL A 76 2.25 -0.27 -2.54
CA VAL A 76 2.39 0.72 -3.63
C VAL A 76 1.83 0.20 -4.97
N SER A 77 1.93 -1.10 -5.24
CA SER A 77 1.52 -1.67 -6.51
C SER A 77 0.02 -1.49 -6.80
N PRO A 78 -0.92 -1.65 -5.84
CA PRO A 78 -2.33 -1.38 -6.09
C PRO A 78 -2.59 0.08 -6.49
N THR A 79 -2.01 1.03 -5.76
CA THR A 79 -2.15 2.47 -6.05
C THR A 79 -1.57 2.84 -7.41
N LEU A 80 -0.41 2.28 -7.77
CA LEU A 80 0.16 2.44 -9.11
C LEU A 80 -0.74 1.86 -10.21
N GLY A 81 -1.39 0.73 -9.94
CA GLY A 81 -2.38 0.10 -10.83
C GLY A 81 -3.68 0.91 -10.97
N PHE A 82 -3.99 1.79 -10.01
CA PHE A 82 -5.15 2.67 -10.05
C PHE A 82 -4.94 3.89 -10.96
N ILE A 83 -3.71 4.42 -11.04
CA ILE A 83 -3.37 5.63 -11.82
C ILE A 83 -3.88 5.62 -13.27
N PRO A 84 -3.70 4.54 -14.07
CA PRO A 84 -4.22 4.50 -15.44
C PRO A 84 -5.73 4.72 -15.53
N SER A 85 -6.51 4.28 -14.54
CA SER A 85 -7.96 4.50 -14.53
C SER A 85 -8.32 5.96 -14.26
N LEU A 86 -7.55 6.66 -13.41
CA LEU A 86 -7.74 8.09 -13.14
C LEU A 86 -7.38 8.94 -14.37
N LEU A 87 -6.29 8.60 -15.05
CA LEU A 87 -5.88 9.24 -16.31
C LEU A 87 -6.89 9.01 -17.43
N GLY A 88 -7.52 7.83 -17.42
CA GLY A 88 -8.51 7.42 -18.39
C GLY A 88 -9.95 7.76 -18.03
N ALA A 89 -10.23 8.60 -17.03
CA ALA A 89 -11.59 8.93 -16.60
C ALA A 89 -12.32 9.88 -17.58
N GLN A 90 -13.65 9.72 -17.72
CA GLN A 90 -14.51 10.58 -18.54
C GLN A 90 -15.74 11.07 -17.76
N PRO A 91 -15.97 12.39 -17.69
CA PRO A 91 -15.07 13.46 -18.16
C PRO A 91 -13.73 13.45 -17.41
N ALA A 92 -12.70 14.04 -18.02
CA ALA A 92 -11.36 14.08 -17.42
C ALA A 92 -11.40 14.72 -16.03
N LEU A 93 -10.60 14.19 -15.11
CA LEU A 93 -10.42 14.76 -13.77
C LEU A 93 -9.46 15.94 -13.84
N THR A 94 -9.73 16.98 -13.06
CA THR A 94 -8.74 18.02 -12.75
C THR A 94 -7.60 17.46 -11.90
N ALA A 95 -6.48 18.18 -11.80
CA ALA A 95 -5.36 17.76 -10.96
C ALA A 95 -5.76 17.60 -9.48
N ALA A 96 -6.64 18.47 -8.96
CA ALA A 96 -7.16 18.38 -7.60
C ALA A 96 -8.07 17.16 -7.39
N GLU A 97 -8.97 16.87 -8.34
CA GLU A 97 -9.84 15.68 -8.27
C GLU A 97 -9.02 14.39 -8.36
N HIS A 98 -8.02 14.35 -9.24
CA HIS A 98 -7.11 13.22 -9.38
C HIS A 98 -6.30 13.02 -8.09
N LEU A 99 -5.68 14.07 -7.57
CA LEU A 99 -4.89 14.02 -6.33
C LEU A 99 -5.74 13.51 -5.16
N HIS A 100 -6.97 14.00 -5.04
CA HIS A 100 -7.88 13.60 -3.97
C HIS A 100 -8.33 12.12 -4.09
N ALA A 101 -8.67 11.68 -5.32
CA ALA A 101 -9.02 10.28 -5.57
C ALA A 101 -7.85 9.34 -5.28
N LEU A 102 -6.65 9.69 -5.75
CA LEU A 102 -5.42 8.95 -5.52
C LEU A 102 -5.10 8.85 -4.03
N ALA A 103 -5.11 9.98 -3.31
CA ALA A 103 -4.86 10.02 -1.87
C ALA A 103 -5.86 9.21 -1.05
N THR A 104 -7.14 9.24 -1.45
CA THR A 104 -8.19 8.44 -0.80
C THR A 104 -7.94 6.95 -0.98
N PHE A 105 -7.68 6.52 -2.22
CA PHE A 105 -7.43 5.11 -2.52
C PHE A 105 -6.14 4.61 -1.85
N ASP A 106 -5.06 5.38 -1.96
CA ASP A 106 -3.75 5.04 -1.39
C ASP A 106 -3.81 4.94 0.14
N GLY A 107 -4.49 5.89 0.78
CA GLY A 107 -4.72 5.87 2.22
C GLY A 107 -5.55 4.67 2.67
N ASP A 108 -6.55 4.26 1.89
CA ASP A 108 -7.29 3.03 2.14
C ASP A 108 -6.38 1.79 2.02
N GLN A 109 -5.51 1.71 1.01
CA GLN A 109 -4.56 0.59 0.88
C GLN A 109 -3.59 0.50 2.07
N LEU A 110 -3.10 1.64 2.56
CA LEU A 110 -2.21 1.68 3.72
C LEU A 110 -2.91 1.28 5.01
N LEU A 111 -4.20 1.60 5.15
CA LEU A 111 -4.96 1.25 6.34
C LEU A 111 -5.53 -0.15 6.28
N SER A 112 -6.10 -0.63 5.17
CA SER A 112 -6.97 -1.81 5.14
C SER A 112 -6.26 -3.16 5.30
N GLY A 113 -4.92 -3.19 5.24
CA GLY A 113 -4.12 -4.40 5.41
C GLY A 113 -4.17 -4.99 6.85
N PRO A 114 -4.00 -6.33 6.99
CA PRO A 114 -3.96 -7.00 8.29
C PRO A 114 -2.70 -6.68 9.10
N TRP A 115 -1.66 -6.13 8.46
CA TRP A 115 -0.39 -5.76 9.08
C TRP A 115 0.01 -4.35 8.64
N ASN A 116 0.65 -3.58 9.54
CA ASN A 116 1.15 -2.24 9.23
C ASN A 116 2.45 -2.28 8.42
N LEU A 117 2.38 -2.70 7.16
CA LEU A 117 3.56 -2.87 6.31
C LEU A 117 4.28 -1.53 6.04
N GLY A 118 3.55 -0.40 6.04
CA GLY A 118 4.15 0.92 5.87
C GLY A 118 5.10 1.32 7.00
N ALA A 119 4.92 0.79 8.22
CA ALA A 119 5.83 1.05 9.33
C ALA A 119 7.23 0.47 9.07
N LEU A 120 7.32 -0.53 8.19
CA LEU A 120 8.58 -1.14 7.84
C LEU A 120 9.47 -0.18 7.02
N TYR A 121 8.94 0.86 6.36
CA TYR A 121 9.73 1.83 5.56
C TYR A 121 10.84 2.54 6.33
N LEU A 122 10.71 2.60 7.65
CA LEU A 122 11.63 3.33 8.52
C LEU A 122 12.74 2.45 9.09
N LEU A 123 12.73 1.15 8.77
CA LEU A 123 13.75 0.21 9.23
C LEU A 123 15.13 0.58 8.67
N PRO A 124 16.17 0.74 9.52
CA PRO A 124 17.54 1.03 9.06
C PRO A 124 18.06 0.00 8.06
N GLU A 125 17.66 -1.25 8.20
CA GLU A 125 18.06 -2.38 7.35
C GLU A 125 17.63 -2.20 5.89
N LEU A 126 16.59 -1.38 5.62
CA LEU A 126 16.18 -1.08 4.26
C LEU A 126 17.19 -0.20 3.50
N ARG A 127 18.05 0.54 4.22
CA ARG A 127 19.03 1.45 3.60
C ARG A 127 20.08 0.71 2.80
N ASP A 128 20.43 -0.50 3.25
CA ASP A 128 21.44 -1.35 2.61
C ASP A 128 20.82 -2.53 1.83
N ALA A 129 19.52 -2.80 2.03
CA ALA A 129 18.81 -3.87 1.35
C ALA A 129 18.57 -3.54 -0.14
N ARG A 130 18.82 -4.52 -1.01
CA ARG A 130 18.51 -4.43 -2.45
C ARG A 130 17.03 -4.74 -2.66
N LEU A 131 16.19 -3.75 -2.44
CA LEU A 131 14.73 -3.86 -2.53
C LEU A 131 14.18 -3.28 -3.83
N GLU A 132 14.97 -3.28 -4.89
CA GLU A 132 14.40 -3.13 -6.22
C GLU A 132 13.50 -4.36 -6.48
N PRO A 133 12.22 -4.18 -6.87
CA PRO A 133 11.61 -3.00 -7.50
C PRO A 133 10.83 -2.02 -6.59
N PHE A 134 10.70 -2.29 -5.28
CA PHE A 134 9.86 -1.48 -4.39
C PHE A 134 10.27 0.01 -4.36
N TRP A 135 11.56 0.31 -4.26
CA TRP A 135 12.01 1.71 -4.20
C TRP A 135 11.72 2.48 -5.50
N SER A 136 11.93 1.84 -6.65
CA SER A 136 11.53 2.38 -7.95
C SER A 136 10.03 2.66 -8.03
N ASP A 137 9.20 1.74 -7.55
CA ASP A 137 7.75 1.86 -7.57
C ASP A 137 7.24 2.96 -6.63
N ARG A 138 7.77 3.03 -5.41
CA ARG A 138 7.44 4.09 -4.44
C ARG A 138 7.86 5.47 -4.94
N GLU A 139 9.04 5.58 -5.56
CA GLU A 139 9.48 6.85 -6.15
C GLU A 139 8.60 7.25 -7.34
N ARG A 140 8.20 6.30 -8.19
CA ARG A 140 7.24 6.56 -9.27
C ARG A 140 5.91 7.09 -8.72
N LEU A 141 5.40 6.50 -7.63
CA LEU A 141 4.19 6.97 -6.98
C LEU A 141 4.37 8.40 -6.44
N ARG A 142 5.46 8.66 -5.71
CA ARG A 142 5.78 10.00 -5.18
C ARG A 142 5.87 11.06 -6.28
N LEU A 143 6.55 10.74 -7.39
CA LEU A 143 6.68 11.66 -8.52
C LEU A 143 5.32 11.96 -9.18
N HIS A 144 4.40 10.99 -9.22
CA HIS A 144 3.04 11.21 -9.71
C HIS A 144 2.24 12.15 -8.78
N TYR A 145 2.32 11.96 -7.46
CA TYR A 145 1.78 12.91 -6.48
C TYR A 145 2.36 14.32 -6.66
N LEU A 146 3.67 14.42 -6.82
CA LEU A 146 4.36 15.70 -6.97
C LEU A 146 3.91 16.44 -8.24
N ALA A 147 3.74 15.72 -9.36
CA ALA A 147 3.26 16.31 -10.61
C ALA A 147 1.85 16.89 -10.47
N LEU A 148 0.91 16.16 -9.86
CA LEU A 148 -0.44 16.64 -9.59
C LEU A 148 -0.43 17.85 -8.64
N SER A 149 0.37 17.77 -7.58
CA SER A 149 0.44 18.81 -6.55
C SER A 149 1.02 20.11 -7.11
N ARG A 150 2.03 20.04 -8.00
CA ARG A 150 2.56 21.20 -8.72
C ARG A 150 1.52 21.88 -9.60
N ALA A 151 0.72 21.10 -10.33
CA ALA A 151 -0.36 21.66 -11.15
C ALA A 151 -1.43 22.38 -10.31
N VAL A 152 -1.71 21.90 -9.09
CA VAL A 152 -2.60 22.60 -8.15
C VAL A 152 -1.94 23.88 -7.62
N VAL A 153 -0.67 23.80 -7.20
CA VAL A 153 0.10 24.94 -6.69
C VAL A 153 0.20 26.08 -7.70
N GLU A 154 0.41 25.77 -8.98
CA GLU A 154 0.43 26.78 -10.05
C GLU A 154 -0.89 27.57 -10.15
N GLN A 155 -2.01 26.95 -9.78
CA GLN A 155 -3.34 27.57 -9.81
C GLN A 155 -3.66 28.36 -8.54
N THR A 156 -3.17 27.92 -7.38
CA THR A 156 -3.49 28.52 -6.08
C THR A 156 -2.48 29.56 -5.61
N GLY A 157 -1.25 29.54 -6.15
CA GLY A 157 -0.16 30.45 -5.75
C GLY A 157 0.48 30.10 -4.40
N VAL A 158 0.21 28.92 -3.85
CA VAL A 158 0.92 28.41 -2.66
C VAL A 158 2.41 28.19 -2.98
N HIS A 159 3.28 28.24 -1.99
CA HIS A 159 4.72 28.03 -2.20
C HIS A 159 5.03 26.61 -2.71
N GLU A 160 5.95 26.45 -3.68
CA GLU A 160 6.25 25.15 -4.32
C GLU A 160 6.70 24.07 -3.31
N ALA A 161 7.34 24.46 -2.21
CA ALA A 161 7.72 23.54 -1.14
C ALA A 161 6.53 22.75 -0.54
N ALA A 162 5.29 23.21 -0.70
CA ALA A 162 4.10 22.48 -0.29
C ALA A 162 3.79 21.27 -1.18
N ALA A 163 4.34 21.18 -2.39
CA ALA A 163 3.97 20.18 -3.39
C ALA A 163 4.34 18.73 -3.02
N ASP A 164 5.31 18.50 -2.11
CA ASP A 164 5.63 17.14 -1.62
C ASP A 164 4.74 16.74 -0.42
N LEU A 165 4.08 17.70 0.24
CA LEU A 165 3.32 17.45 1.48
C LEU A 165 2.16 16.45 1.30
N PRO A 166 1.39 16.45 0.20
CA PRO A 166 0.30 15.48 0.02
C PRO A 166 0.75 14.02 0.13
N PHE A 167 1.89 13.67 -0.46
CA PHE A 167 2.42 12.31 -0.35
C PHE A 167 2.77 11.97 1.11
N ARG A 168 3.34 12.92 1.86
CA ARG A 168 3.68 12.75 3.29
C ARG A 168 2.46 12.65 4.18
N LEU A 169 1.41 13.40 3.87
CA LEU A 169 0.13 13.35 4.59
C LEU A 169 -0.51 11.98 4.44
N VAL A 170 -0.51 11.41 3.24
CA VAL A 170 -1.01 10.04 3.01
C VAL A 170 -0.15 9.01 3.76
N GLU A 171 1.18 9.10 3.66
CA GLU A 171 2.09 8.20 4.42
C GLU A 171 1.91 8.32 5.94
N SER A 172 1.39 9.44 6.46
CA SER A 172 1.15 9.61 7.89
C SER A 172 0.10 8.62 8.45
N LEU A 173 -0.79 8.08 7.60
CA LEU A 173 -1.79 7.08 7.97
C LEU A 173 -1.17 5.78 8.51
N VAL A 174 0.08 5.49 8.12
CA VAL A 174 0.88 4.41 8.70
C VAL A 174 0.98 4.53 10.23
N ASN A 175 1.09 5.75 10.75
CA ASN A 175 1.17 5.99 12.19
C ASN A 175 -0.20 5.89 12.90
N MET A 176 -1.29 5.90 12.13
CA MET A 176 -2.66 5.79 12.64
C MET A 176 -3.20 4.36 12.57
N TRP A 177 -2.52 3.47 11.83
CA TRP A 177 -2.86 2.06 11.79
C TRP A 177 -2.78 1.44 13.19
N SER A 178 -3.79 0.66 13.55
CA SER A 178 -3.91 0.04 14.87
C SER A 178 -4.67 -1.29 14.82
N THR A 179 -4.39 -2.16 15.79
CA THR A 179 -5.16 -3.38 16.06
C THR A 179 -5.52 -3.42 17.55
N PRO A 180 -6.82 -3.43 17.93
CA PRO A 180 -7.99 -3.39 17.04
C PRO A 180 -8.08 -2.07 16.26
N PRO A 181 -8.79 -2.05 15.10
CA PRO A 181 -9.03 -0.83 14.35
C PRO A 181 -9.62 0.27 15.22
N GLY A 182 -9.04 1.47 15.13
CA GLY A 182 -9.62 2.66 15.75
C GLY A 182 -11.02 2.99 15.20
N PRO A 183 -11.83 3.77 15.95
CA PRO A 183 -13.10 4.24 15.45
C PRO A 183 -12.89 5.08 14.17
N GLN A 184 -13.81 4.97 13.21
CA GLN A 184 -13.80 5.75 11.96
C GLN A 184 -12.56 5.54 11.07
N ARG A 185 -11.82 4.42 11.20
CA ARG A 185 -10.68 4.09 10.31
C ARG A 185 -11.02 4.28 8.83
N ASP A 186 -12.22 3.87 8.43
CA ASP A 186 -12.69 3.91 7.05
C ASP A 186 -12.93 5.34 6.53
N GLU A 187 -13.07 6.33 7.44
CA GLU A 187 -13.24 7.75 7.08
C GLU A 187 -11.91 8.50 7.01
N LEU A 188 -10.83 7.97 7.60
CA LEU A 188 -9.54 8.66 7.66
C LEU A 188 -8.94 8.96 6.27
N PRO A 189 -8.95 8.03 5.28
CA PRO A 189 -8.36 8.30 3.98
C PRO A 189 -8.96 9.52 3.26
N VAL A 190 -10.28 9.67 3.31
CA VAL A 190 -10.95 10.82 2.66
C VAL A 190 -10.63 12.13 3.38
N HIS A 191 -10.50 12.12 4.71
CA HIS A 191 -10.12 13.31 5.47
C HIS A 191 -8.66 13.72 5.25
N VAL A 192 -7.76 12.75 5.10
CA VAL A 192 -6.37 13.01 4.71
C VAL A 192 -6.30 13.54 3.27
N ALA A 193 -7.10 12.99 2.34
CA ALA A 193 -7.20 13.52 0.98
C ALA A 193 -7.72 14.98 0.94
N ASP A 194 -8.69 15.34 1.78
CA ASP A 194 -9.09 16.74 1.93
C ASP A 194 -7.95 17.61 2.47
N ALA A 195 -7.19 17.12 3.46
CA ALA A 195 -6.03 17.83 4.01
C ALA A 195 -4.94 18.06 2.95
N CYS A 196 -4.73 17.09 2.04
CA CYS A 196 -3.87 17.24 0.88
C CYS A 196 -4.30 18.40 -0.02
N LEU A 197 -5.60 18.63 -0.20
CA LEU A 197 -6.07 19.79 -0.99
C LEU A 197 -5.93 21.11 -0.22
N ARG A 198 -6.24 21.11 1.08
CA ARG A 198 -6.11 22.31 1.95
C ARG A 198 -4.68 22.82 1.99
N VAL A 199 -3.70 21.93 2.13
CA VAL A 199 -2.29 22.33 2.22
C VAL A 199 -1.77 22.93 0.91
N LEU A 200 -2.43 22.62 -0.22
CA LEU A 200 -2.15 23.21 -1.52
C LEU A 200 -3.01 24.45 -1.83
N GLY A 201 -3.79 24.94 -0.86
CA GLY A 201 -4.54 26.20 -0.98
C GLY A 201 -5.94 26.08 -1.59
N ILE A 202 -6.47 24.86 -1.75
CA ILE A 202 -7.88 24.67 -2.16
C ILE A 202 -8.80 25.00 -0.98
N PRO A 203 -9.77 25.92 -1.13
CA PRO A 203 -10.67 26.29 -0.04
C PRO A 203 -11.72 25.19 0.24
N ASP A 204 -12.17 25.08 1.49
CA ASP A 204 -13.14 24.06 1.92
C ASP A 204 -14.43 24.05 1.08
N GLY A 205 -14.90 25.22 0.65
CA GLY A 205 -16.10 25.34 -0.18
C GLY A 205 -15.99 24.66 -1.54
N ALA A 206 -14.77 24.48 -2.07
CA ALA A 206 -14.52 23.76 -3.32
C ALA A 206 -14.35 22.24 -3.11
N ILE A 207 -13.89 21.82 -1.92
CA ILE A 207 -13.58 20.41 -1.61
C ILE A 207 -14.83 19.53 -1.71
N ALA A 208 -16.00 20.02 -1.28
CA ALA A 208 -17.23 19.23 -1.33
C ALA A 208 -17.60 18.77 -2.76
N ALA A 209 -17.44 19.63 -3.75
CA ALA A 209 -17.71 19.30 -5.15
C ALA A 209 -16.64 18.35 -5.74
N LEU A 210 -15.37 18.60 -5.42
CA LEU A 210 -14.24 17.74 -5.80
C LEU A 210 -14.42 16.31 -5.25
N ARG A 211 -14.91 16.19 -4.01
CA ARG A 211 -15.13 14.92 -3.35
C ARG A 211 -16.09 14.02 -4.14
N VAL A 212 -17.18 14.57 -4.68
CA VAL A 212 -18.13 13.78 -5.49
C VAL A 212 -17.41 13.10 -6.65
N ARG A 213 -16.64 13.88 -7.42
CA ARG A 213 -15.91 13.39 -8.60
C ARG A 213 -14.83 12.37 -8.24
N SER A 214 -14.09 12.63 -7.17
CA SER A 214 -13.05 11.69 -6.69
C SER A 214 -13.64 10.37 -6.20
N SER A 215 -14.76 10.41 -5.47
CA SER A 215 -15.43 9.24 -4.90
C SER A 215 -16.05 8.38 -6.00
N ASP A 216 -16.61 9.00 -7.04
CA ASP A 216 -17.09 8.28 -8.22
C ASP A 216 -15.96 7.54 -8.94
N ALA A 217 -14.78 8.18 -9.08
CA ALA A 217 -13.61 7.57 -9.71
C ALA A 217 -13.08 6.37 -8.90
N VAL A 218 -12.94 6.51 -7.58
CA VAL A 218 -12.54 5.42 -6.68
C VAL A 218 -13.56 4.28 -6.75
N ALA A 219 -14.85 4.58 -6.60
CA ALA A 219 -15.90 3.56 -6.62
C ALA A 219 -16.00 2.82 -7.98
N SER A 220 -15.77 3.53 -9.10
CA SER A 220 -15.73 2.92 -10.43
C SER A 220 -14.60 1.92 -10.55
N TYR A 221 -13.40 2.26 -10.08
CA TYR A 221 -12.25 1.37 -10.10
C TYR A 221 -12.44 0.18 -9.17
N THR A 222 -12.89 0.39 -7.93
CA THR A 222 -13.13 -0.71 -6.98
C THR A 222 -14.14 -1.72 -7.51
N ARG A 223 -15.21 -1.26 -8.20
CA ARG A 223 -16.17 -2.15 -8.87
C ARG A 223 -15.54 -2.96 -10.01
N SER A 224 -14.54 -2.42 -10.71
CA SER A 224 -13.87 -3.14 -11.81
C SER A 224 -12.94 -4.26 -11.35
N LEU A 225 -12.56 -4.26 -10.06
CA LEU A 225 -11.75 -5.31 -9.42
C LEU A 225 -12.59 -6.45 -8.84
N SER A 226 -13.91 -6.28 -8.74
CA SER A 226 -14.88 -7.23 -8.18
C SER A 226 -15.47 -8.13 -9.26
#